data_AF-A0AAX0LBI1-F1
#
_entry.id   AF-A0AAX0LBI1-F1
#
_cell.length_a   1.000
_cell.length_b   1.000
_cell.length_c   1.000
_cell.angle_alpha   90.00
_cell.angle_beta   90.00
_cell.angle_gamma   90.00
#
_symmetry.space_group_name_H-M   'P 1'
#
loop_
_entity.id
_entity.type
_entity.pdbx_description
1 polymer ?
#
loop_
_entity_poly.entity_id
_entity_poly.type
_entity_poly.pdbx_seq_one_letter_code
_entity_poly.pdbx_strand_id
1 'polypeptide(L)'
;MLEINPSLVILTAIVFLILIAVLNSLLYKPMLKFLDDRNTFIKNKEDSVNKNNNDLGVYEQEIQSIISNARNEANAIKQEALNSAKALAQDEIKQKKLHIEEEYIKFTEELNSKKDTLKNELMLKIPELKEILNNKIARI
;
A
#
# COMPACT_ATOMS: atom_id res chain seq x y z
N MET A 1 100.58 6.53 1.91
CA MET A 1 100.24 5.43 1.00
C MET A 1 99.12 4.64 1.67
N LEU A 2 97.91 4.64 1.11
CA LEU A 2 96.86 3.75 1.60
C LEU A 2 97.30 2.32 1.25
N GLU A 3 97.80 1.56 2.23
CA GLU A 3 97.96 0.13 2.05
C GLU A 3 96.55 -0.48 2.05
N ILE A 4 96.00 -0.66 0.85
CA ILE A 4 94.74 -1.36 0.66
C ILE A 4 95.02 -2.81 1.02
N ASN A 5 94.64 -3.19 2.24
CA ASN A 5 94.70 -4.56 2.72
C ASN A 5 93.51 -5.33 2.12
N PRO A 6 93.71 -6.24 1.14
CA PRO A 6 92.61 -6.91 0.45
C PRO A 6 91.76 -7.75 1.42
N SER A 7 92.39 -8.31 2.46
CA SER A 7 91.74 -9.05 3.54
C SER A 7 90.75 -8.20 4.34
N LEU A 8 91.12 -6.96 4.66
CA LEU A 8 90.25 -6.03 5.40
C LEU A 8 89.06 -5.60 4.56
N VAL A 9 89.27 -5.36 3.26
CA VAL A 9 88.20 -5.01 2.31
C VAL A 9 87.20 -6.17 2.17
N ILE A 10 87.69 -7.41 2.07
CA ILE A 10 86.82 -8.59 2.00
C ILE A 10 86.03 -8.79 3.30
N LEU A 11 86.67 -8.64 4.46
CA LEU A 11 86.02 -8.78 5.76
C LEU A 11 84.92 -7.72 5.96
N THR A 12 85.22 -6.46 5.64
CA THR A 12 84.26 -5.35 5.74
C THR A 12 83.09 -5.53 4.77
N ALA A 13 83.33 -6.04 3.57
CA ALA A 13 82.26 -6.40 2.63
C ALA A 13 81.35 -7.51 3.18
N ILE A 14 81.91 -8.55 3.80
CA ILE A 14 81.12 -9.64 4.43
C ILE A 14 80.26 -9.08 5.56
N VAL A 15 80.84 -8.29 6.47
CA VAL A 15 80.10 -7.66 7.58
C VAL A 15 78.99 -6.76 7.06
N PHE A 16 79.25 -5.99 6.00
CA PHE A 16 78.26 -5.12 5.38
C PHE A 16 77.10 -5.92 4.73
N LEU A 17 77.39 -7.04 4.07
CA LEU A 17 76.37 -7.91 3.51
C LEU A 17 75.50 -8.56 4.60
N ILE A 18 76.12 -8.99 5.71
CA ILE A 18 75.39 -9.51 6.88
C ILE A 18 74.48 -8.42 7.46
N LEU A 19 75.00 -7.19 7.61
CA LEU A 19 74.24 -6.05 8.10
C LEU A 19 73.02 -5.77 7.20
N ILE A 20 73.19 -5.75 5.87
CA ILE A 20 72.09 -5.58 4.91
C ILE A 20 71.04 -6.69 5.09
N ALA A 21 71.47 -7.95 5.24
CA ALA A 21 70.55 -9.07 5.44
C ALA A 21 69.70 -8.90 6.72
N VAL A 22 70.33 -8.46 7.82
CA VAL A 22 69.64 -8.18 9.08
C VAL A 22 68.66 -7.02 8.93
N LEU A 23 69.10 -5.89 8.35
CA LEU A 23 68.23 -4.72 8.13
C LEU A 23 67.06 -5.02 7.19
N ASN A 24 67.25 -5.86 6.17
CA ASN A 24 66.19 -6.26 5.25
C ASN A 24 65.01 -6.90 6.00
N SER A 25 65.31 -7.82 6.93
CA SER A 25 64.28 -8.49 7.71
C SER A 25 63.73 -7.62 8.86
N LEU A 26 64.59 -6.83 9.52
CA LEU A 26 64.22 -6.11 10.73
C LEU A 26 63.53 -4.76 10.44
N LEU A 27 63.91 -4.07 9.36
CA LEU A 27 63.47 -2.70 9.08
C LEU A 27 62.70 -2.60 7.77
N TYR A 28 63.30 -3.02 6.65
CA TYR A 28 62.72 -2.76 5.33
C TYR A 28 61.40 -3.51 5.10
N LYS A 29 61.35 -4.80 5.40
CA LYS A 29 60.12 -5.60 5.30
C LYS A 29 58.96 -5.06 6.14
N PRO A 30 59.09 -4.83 7.46
CA PRO A 30 57.97 -4.31 8.26
C PRO A 30 57.56 -2.90 7.84
N MET A 31 58.51 -2.04 7.45
CA MET A 31 58.19 -0.67 7.04
C MET A 31 57.45 -0.64 5.70
N LEU A 32 57.88 -1.44 4.71
CA LEU A 32 57.17 -1.59 3.44
C LEU A 32 55.78 -2.21 3.63
N LYS A 33 55.66 -3.22 4.51
CA LYS A 33 54.36 -3.81 4.85
C LYS A 33 53.40 -2.76 5.44
N PHE A 34 53.89 -1.91 6.34
CA PHE A 34 53.06 -0.84 6.93
C PHE A 34 52.57 0.16 5.89
N LEU A 35 53.42 0.52 4.92
CA LEU A 35 53.03 1.39 3.81
C LEU A 35 51.98 0.74 2.90
N ASP A 36 52.13 -0.55 2.61
CA ASP A 36 51.20 -1.31 1.78
C ASP A 36 49.84 -1.52 2.48
N ASP A 37 49.87 -1.85 3.77
CA ASP A 37 48.68 -1.98 4.62
C ASP A 37 47.92 -0.64 4.67
N ARG A 38 48.65 0.49 4.81
CA ARG A 38 48.05 1.82 4.79
C ARG A 38 47.43 2.16 3.43
N ASN A 39 48.13 1.90 2.33
CA ASN A 39 47.62 2.15 0.98
C ASN A 39 46.37 1.30 0.70
N THR A 40 46.40 0.03 1.09
CA THR A 40 45.27 -0.90 0.94
C THR A 40 44.07 -0.45 1.79
N PHE A 41 44.32 0.00 3.02
CA PHE A 41 43.27 0.53 3.88
C PHE A 41 42.59 1.77 3.31
N ILE A 42 43.37 2.72 2.77
CA ILE A 42 42.84 3.95 2.14
C ILE A 42 42.02 3.60 0.90
N LYS A 43 42.55 2.74 0.02
CA LYS A 43 41.84 2.31 -1.18
C LYS A 43 40.52 1.61 -0.85
N ASN A 44 40.54 0.69 0.12
CA ASN A 44 39.32 -0.01 0.56
C ASN A 44 38.28 0.95 1.17
N LYS A 45 38.73 1.98 1.90
CA LYS A 45 37.86 3.03 2.44
C LYS A 45 37.21 3.84 1.32
N GLU A 46 37.96 4.27 0.31
CA GLU A 46 37.42 4.99 -0.85
C GLU A 46 36.41 4.15 -1.63
N ASP A 47 36.74 2.88 -1.92
CA ASP A 47 35.82 1.96 -2.60
C ASP A 47 34.54 1.72 -1.81
N SER A 48 34.64 1.62 -0.47
CA SER A 48 33.48 1.45 0.41
C SER A 48 32.60 2.69 0.46
N VAL A 49 33.19 3.89 0.47
CA VAL A 49 32.44 5.16 0.43
C VAL A 49 31.70 5.30 -0.90
N ASN A 50 32.36 4.98 -2.01
CA ASN A 50 31.74 5.04 -3.34
C ASN A 50 30.58 4.04 -3.48
N LYS A 51 30.74 2.81 -2.97
CA LYS A 51 29.64 1.82 -2.95
C LYS A 51 28.47 2.29 -2.09
N ASN A 52 28.74 2.79 -0.89
CA ASN A 52 27.70 3.25 0.02
C ASN A 52 26.89 4.44 -0.54
N ASN A 53 27.53 5.33 -1.31
CA ASN A 53 26.83 6.42 -2.00
C ASN A 53 25.91 5.93 -3.13
N ASN A 54 26.31 4.89 -3.88
CA ASN A 54 25.45 4.29 -4.89
C ASN A 54 24.25 3.57 -4.27
N ASP A 55 24.47 2.87 -3.15
CA ASP A 55 23.41 2.16 -2.44
C ASP A 55 22.34 3.13 -1.91
N LEU A 56 22.73 4.32 -1.43
CA LEU A 56 21.79 5.36 -0.99
C LEU A 56 20.83 5.80 -2.11
N GLY A 57 21.34 5.99 -3.33
CA GLY A 57 20.50 6.35 -4.48
C GLY A 57 19.51 5.25 -4.87
N VAL A 58 19.92 3.99 -4.78
CA VAL A 58 19.05 2.83 -5.04
C VAL A 58 17.95 2.74 -3.98
N TYR A 59 18.29 2.89 -2.70
CA TYR A 59 17.30 2.87 -1.62
C TYR A 59 16.30 4.03 -1.74
N GLU A 60 16.74 5.23 -2.14
CA GLU A 60 15.83 6.35 -2.34
C GLU A 60 14.83 6.09 -3.48
N GLN A 61 15.30 5.52 -4.60
CA GLN A 61 14.42 5.12 -5.70
C GLN A 61 13.44 4.01 -5.28
N GLU A 62 13.90 3.02 -4.52
CA GLU A 62 13.06 1.94 -4.01
C GLU A 62 11.98 2.46 -3.05
N ILE A 63 12.34 3.36 -2.14
CA ILE A 63 11.40 4.01 -1.22
C ILE A 63 10.34 4.81 -2.00
N GLN A 64 10.74 5.60 -2.99
CA GLN A 64 9.81 6.36 -3.82
C GLN A 64 8.86 5.43 -4.60
N SER A 65 9.39 4.32 -5.12
CA SER A 65 8.59 3.28 -5.80
C SER A 65 7.56 2.66 -4.85
N ILE A 66 7.97 2.26 -3.64
CA ILE A 66 7.09 1.70 -2.61
C ILE A 66 5.99 2.69 -2.23
N ILE A 67 6.34 3.96 -1.98
CA ILE A 67 5.36 4.99 -1.63
C ILE A 67 4.36 5.24 -2.77
N SER A 68 4.85 5.27 -4.02
CA SER A 68 4.00 5.43 -5.19
C SER A 68 3.02 4.26 -5.36
N ASN A 69 3.52 3.03 -5.25
CA ASN A 69 2.71 1.83 -5.34
C ASN A 69 1.66 1.76 -4.23
N ALA A 70 2.04 2.04 -2.99
CA ALA A 70 1.11 2.07 -1.86
C ALA A 70 0.00 3.12 -2.04
N ARG A 71 0.32 4.31 -2.60
CA ARG A 71 -0.67 5.33 -2.92
C ARG A 71 -1.64 4.89 -4.01
N ASN A 72 -1.12 4.24 -5.05
CA ASN A 72 -1.95 3.72 -6.14
C ASN A 72 -2.90 2.63 -5.65
N GLU A 73 -2.40 1.70 -4.84
CA GLU A 73 -3.20 0.63 -4.24
C GLU A 73 -4.28 1.18 -3.30
N ALA A 74 -3.91 2.12 -2.41
CA ALA A 74 -4.88 2.77 -1.53
C ALA A 74 -5.99 3.51 -2.32
N ASN A 75 -5.62 4.18 -3.41
CA ASN A 75 -6.59 4.84 -4.29
C ASN A 75 -7.50 3.82 -5.00
N ALA A 76 -6.95 2.70 -5.46
CA ALA A 76 -7.71 1.63 -6.10
C ALA A 76 -8.73 1.02 -5.11
N ILE A 77 -8.30 0.67 -3.90
CA ILE A 77 -9.17 0.15 -2.83
C ILE A 77 -10.29 1.15 -2.52
N LYS A 78 -9.95 2.44 -2.38
CA LYS A 78 -10.94 3.49 -2.12
C LYS A 78 -11.96 3.61 -3.25
N GLN A 79 -11.51 3.56 -4.51
CA GLN A 79 -12.40 3.64 -5.66
C GLN A 79 -13.32 2.42 -5.75
N GLU A 80 -12.78 1.22 -5.52
CA GLU A 80 -13.56 -0.01 -5.48
C GLU A 80 -14.61 0.02 -4.38
N ALA A 81 -14.25 0.43 -3.16
CA ALA A 81 -15.17 0.58 -2.05
C ALA A 81 -16.29 1.58 -2.36
N LEU A 82 -15.97 2.73 -2.97
CA LEU A 82 -16.95 3.73 -3.39
C LEU A 82 -17.89 3.20 -4.48
N ASN A 83 -17.35 2.47 -5.46
CA ASN A 83 -18.15 1.89 -6.54
C ASN A 83 -19.08 0.79 -6.01
N SER A 84 -18.59 -0.08 -5.13
CA SER A 84 -19.38 -1.11 -4.47
C SER A 84 -20.49 -0.50 -3.61
N ALA A 85 -20.18 0.52 -2.80
CA ALA A 85 -21.17 1.24 -2.00
C ALA A 85 -22.25 1.91 -2.86
N LYS A 86 -21.88 2.52 -4.00
CA LYS A 86 -22.84 3.08 -4.95
C LYS A 86 -23.73 2.01 -5.58
N ALA A 87 -23.16 0.88 -5.97
CA ALA A 87 -23.90 -0.23 -6.56
C ALA A 87 -24.92 -0.81 -5.56
N LEU A 88 -24.50 -1.03 -4.30
CA LEU A 88 -25.38 -1.50 -3.23
C LEU A 88 -26.52 -0.49 -2.95
N ALA A 89 -26.20 0.80 -2.87
CA ALA A 89 -27.21 1.83 -2.65
C ALA A 89 -28.22 1.89 -3.82
N GLN A 90 -27.75 1.77 -5.06
CA GLN A 90 -28.63 1.74 -6.24
C GLN A 90 -29.53 0.50 -6.24
N ASP A 91 -28.98 -0.66 -5.88
CA ASP A 91 -29.76 -1.89 -5.78
C ASP A 91 -30.81 -1.79 -4.67
N GLU A 92 -30.45 -1.31 -3.48
CA GLU A 92 -31.41 -1.12 -2.38
C GLU A 92 -32.54 -0.15 -2.76
N ILE A 93 -32.22 0.97 -3.42
CA ILE A 93 -33.21 1.92 -3.92
C ILE A 93 -34.12 1.25 -4.96
N LYS A 94 -33.57 0.45 -5.86
CA LYS A 94 -34.34 -0.28 -6.87
C LYS A 94 -35.30 -1.28 -6.22
N GLN A 95 -34.82 -2.08 -5.26
CA GLN A 95 -35.63 -3.04 -4.55
C GLN A 95 -36.76 -2.36 -3.76
N LYS A 96 -36.46 -1.25 -3.05
CA LYS A 96 -37.49 -0.48 -2.34
C LYS A 96 -38.53 0.11 -3.29
N LYS A 97 -38.13 0.59 -4.46
CA LYS A 97 -39.09 1.09 -5.47
C LYS A 97 -40.00 -0.02 -5.97
N LEU A 98 -39.46 -1.20 -6.28
CA LEU A 98 -40.25 -2.36 -6.71
C LEU A 98 -41.23 -2.77 -5.60
N HIS A 99 -40.77 -2.85 -4.35
CA HIS A 99 -41.63 -3.18 -3.21
C HIS A 99 -42.78 -2.18 -3.03
N ILE A 100 -42.50 -0.88 -3.14
CA ILE A 100 -43.52 0.18 -3.06
C ILE A 100 -44.53 0.05 -4.20
N GLU A 101 -44.07 -0.25 -5.42
CA GLU A 101 -44.94 -0.42 -6.58
C GLU A 101 -45.86 -1.65 -6.41
N GLU A 102 -45.31 -2.77 -5.92
CA GLU A 102 -46.09 -3.96 -5.58
C GLU A 102 -47.13 -3.70 -4.47
N GLU A 103 -46.75 -2.98 -3.40
CA GLU A 103 -47.67 -2.59 -2.34
C GLU A 103 -48.77 -1.65 -2.84
N TYR A 104 -48.43 -0.73 -3.74
CA TYR A 104 -49.40 0.20 -4.33
C TYR A 104 -50.43 -0.52 -5.21
N ILE A 105 -50.00 -1.51 -6.00
CA ILE A 105 -50.89 -2.35 -6.80
C ILE A 105 -51.86 -3.10 -5.87
N LYS A 106 -51.33 -3.79 -4.84
CA LYS A 106 -52.15 -4.50 -3.84
C LYS A 106 -53.14 -3.58 -3.14
N PHE A 107 -52.70 -2.40 -2.72
CA PHE A 107 -53.56 -1.41 -2.07
C PHE A 107 -54.71 -0.96 -3.00
N THR A 108 -54.41 -0.75 -4.28
CA THR A 108 -55.41 -0.33 -5.27
C THR A 108 -56.43 -1.43 -5.55
N GLU A 109 -55.99 -2.69 -5.65
CA GLU A 109 -56.86 -3.86 -5.77
C GLU A 109 -57.78 -4.01 -4.55
N GLU A 110 -57.23 -3.91 -3.34
CA GLU A 110 -58.02 -3.93 -2.11
C GLU A 110 -59.03 -2.79 -2.03
N LEU A 111 -58.63 -1.58 -2.45
CA LEU A 111 -59.51 -0.41 -2.43
C LEU A 111 -60.69 -0.59 -3.38
N ASN A 112 -60.46 -1.12 -4.58
CA ASN A 112 -61.52 -1.44 -5.53
C ASN A 112 -62.46 -2.52 -4.97
N SER A 113 -61.90 -3.58 -4.38
CA SER A 113 -62.70 -4.64 -3.73
C SER A 113 -63.58 -4.09 -2.59
N LYS A 114 -63.02 -3.23 -1.73
CA LYS A 114 -63.74 -2.54 -0.63
C LYS A 114 -64.83 -1.61 -1.17
N LYS A 115 -64.58 -0.93 -2.28
CA LYS A 115 -65.57 -0.06 -2.94
C LYS A 115 -66.75 -0.87 -3.50
N ASP A 116 -66.47 -2.01 -4.11
CA ASP A 116 -67.52 -2.88 -4.67
C ASP A 116 -68.36 -3.52 -3.56
N THR A 117 -67.74 -3.99 -2.47
CA THR A 117 -68.47 -4.47 -1.29
C THR A 117 -69.33 -3.37 -0.66
N LEU A 118 -68.80 -2.18 -0.45
CA LEU A 118 -69.56 -1.04 0.08
C LEU A 118 -70.75 -0.68 -0.82
N LYS A 119 -70.57 -0.66 -2.14
CA LYS A 119 -71.66 -0.40 -3.09
C LYS A 119 -72.75 -1.46 -3.01
N ASN A 120 -72.38 -2.74 -2.89
CA ASN A 120 -73.32 -3.84 -2.75
C ASN A 120 -74.10 -3.75 -1.42
N GLU A 121 -73.41 -3.46 -0.31
CA GLU A 121 -74.05 -3.25 0.99
C GLU A 121 -75.03 -2.07 0.97
N LEU A 122 -74.64 -0.95 0.34
CA LEU A 122 -75.53 0.21 0.18
C LEU A 122 -76.76 -0.16 -0.66
N MET A 123 -76.61 -0.88 -1.76
CA MET A 123 -77.74 -1.33 -2.58
C MET A 123 -78.70 -2.25 -1.80
N LEU A 124 -78.19 -3.09 -0.91
CA LEU A 124 -79.00 -3.93 -0.03
C LEU A 124 -79.78 -3.12 1.01
N LYS A 125 -79.22 -2.01 1.51
CA LYS A 125 -79.86 -1.14 2.51
C LYS A 125 -80.77 -0.05 1.92
N ILE A 126 -80.69 0.23 0.62
CA ILE A 126 -81.56 1.21 -0.06
C ILE A 126 -83.06 0.94 0.14
N PRO A 127 -83.56 -0.31 0.00
CA PRO A 127 -84.98 -0.62 0.21
C PRO A 127 -85.44 -0.29 1.64
N GLU A 128 -84.65 -0.66 2.65
CA GLU A 128 -84.93 -0.39 4.06
C GLU A 128 -84.93 1.11 4.35
N LEU A 129 -83.97 1.86 3.81
CA LEU A 129 -83.93 3.33 3.88
C LEU A 129 -85.14 3.98 3.22
N LYS A 130 -85.57 3.46 2.06
CA LYS A 130 -86.73 3.95 1.32
C LYS A 130 -88.03 3.69 2.08
N GLU A 131 -88.14 2.54 2.75
CA GLU A 131 -89.28 2.21 3.60
C GLU A 131 -89.34 3.14 4.83
N ILE A 132 -88.22 3.39 5.50
CA ILE A 132 -88.13 4.34 6.62
C ILE A 132 -88.54 5.75 6.18
N LEU A 133 -88.08 6.20 5.02
CA LEU A 133 -88.45 7.51 4.46
C LEU A 133 -89.94 7.60 4.14
N ASN A 134 -90.50 6.61 3.45
CA ASN A 134 -91.92 6.56 3.14
C ASN A 134 -92.78 6.55 4.42
N ASN A 135 -92.41 5.75 5.42
CA ASN A 135 -93.12 5.71 6.70
C ASN A 135 -93.04 7.04 7.46
N LYS A 136 -91.94 7.78 7.33
CA LYS A 136 -91.77 9.08 7.98
C LYS A 136 -92.54 10.20 7.27
N ILE A 137 -92.63 10.16 5.93
CA ILE A 137 -93.43 11.09 5.12
C ILE A 137 -94.93 10.81 5.30
N ALA A 138 -95.34 9.54 5.34
CA ALA A 138 -96.74 9.15 5.55
C ALA A 138 -97.26 9.46 6.98
N ARG A 139 -96.36 9.80 7.91
CA ARG A 139 -96.68 10.23 9.28
C ARG A 139 -96.77 11.76 9.45
N ILE A 140 -96.51 12.54 8.39
CA ILE A 140 -96.74 13.99 8.32
C ILE A 140 -98.02 14.21 7.51
#